data_AF-A0ABD2PRP4-F1
#
_entry.id   AF-A0ABD2PRP4-F1
#
_cell.length_a   1.000
_cell.length_b   1.000
_cell.length_c   1.000
_cell.angle_alpha   90.00
_cell.angle_beta   90.00
_cell.angle_gamma   90.00
#
_symmetry.space_group_name_H-M   'P 1'
#
loop_
_entity.id
_entity.type
_entity.pdbx_description
1 polymer ?
#
loop_
_entity_poly.entity_id
_entity_poly.type
_entity_poly.pdbx_seq_one_letter_code
_entity_poly.pdbx_strand_id
1 'polypeptide(L)'
;ACIFQIMLTILFCIFALVAGRLPRVELDANGDLVESTTWRKTLYHGFNSVNKKHPFYFPRMLDEQYVTQLSSWGFNVVRLGVIWEGLVPREGQVNRTYLEVLEKIVKNVEMHRMYVLLEWHQDVLSSRLGTYDSIPNWLLDKFPRPYYWMQYPWPYSQPPHPDNWFENYLTYEAQSVFQNLYSNTSSSWLHFGYFWETLAQRFRNHSSIIGFELVNEPFAGNIFKNPFVALSEGEAFKCRYAHDRQACNRSMSIGGFLVLLTLLTISAAKTTGKIGVSGEGNLVDQLGRTLLLHGFNSVLKMPPWYDAQLLDENRVGMMEQWGFKIARLGIIWNAAMPTESTFNESYFSEITKIVDLLNKKNIYVILDMHQDGLSKKYDTYDAIPNWLINKFPPVNAHLKFPWPLSPFPEDDWFEAYLTYECQTTFQNIYSNVSNAWGHWGNFWSNVASRFKNHSGVLGYELINEPFAGNIYKNPLRGLPGYAGYHNLLPIYDYLVNRIREVDTETLIFYEPVTWGVFTPTTSSWFGTGFDRVPGTLQDKDAYKKSVLSYHYYCWILQTADPSSLFPHWKRVVCDE
;
A
#
# COMPACT_ATOMS: atom_id res chain seq x y z
N ALA A 1 -37.51 2.31 -2.07
CA ALA A 1 -37.28 2.67 -0.66
C ALA A 1 -37.39 1.47 0.29
N CYS A 2 -38.56 0.81 0.40
CA CYS A 2 -38.80 -0.22 1.44
C CYS A 2 -37.95 -1.51 1.32
N ILE A 3 -37.68 -1.99 0.09
CA ILE A 3 -36.90 -3.22 -0.14
C ILE A 3 -35.39 -3.02 0.17
N PHE A 4 -34.88 -1.83 -0.12
CA PHE A 4 -33.48 -1.46 0.15
C PHE A 4 -33.20 -1.36 1.66
N GLN A 5 -34.17 -0.85 2.43
CA GLN A 5 -34.13 -0.78 3.89
C GLN A 5 -34.10 -2.18 4.54
N ILE A 6 -34.86 -3.13 4.00
CA ILE A 6 -34.95 -4.50 4.52
C ILE A 6 -33.65 -5.27 4.24
N MET A 7 -33.04 -5.10 3.05
CA MET A 7 -31.73 -5.70 2.75
C MET A 7 -30.62 -5.16 3.65
N LEU A 8 -30.60 -3.86 3.94
CA LEU A 8 -29.65 -3.26 4.88
C LEU A 8 -29.81 -3.80 6.31
N THR A 9 -31.04 -4.06 6.73
CA THR A 9 -31.34 -4.57 8.09
C THR A 9 -30.93 -6.05 8.23
N ILE A 10 -31.08 -6.85 7.16
CA ILE A 10 -30.61 -8.24 7.12
C ILE A 10 -29.08 -8.29 7.06
N LEU A 11 -28.44 -7.39 6.29
CA LEU A 11 -26.98 -7.23 6.33
C LEU A 11 -26.51 -6.86 7.75
N PHE A 12 -27.20 -5.94 8.42
CA PHE A 12 -26.90 -5.55 9.81
C PHE A 12 -26.95 -6.72 10.79
N CYS A 13 -27.91 -7.63 10.63
CA CYS A 13 -28.01 -8.82 11.49
C CYS A 13 -26.93 -9.86 11.20
N ILE A 14 -26.43 -9.94 9.97
CA ILE A 14 -25.34 -10.85 9.57
C ILE A 14 -23.97 -10.27 9.98
N PHE A 15 -23.78 -8.95 9.90
CA PHE A 15 -22.53 -8.27 10.27
C PHE A 15 -22.38 -8.05 11.79
N ALA A 16 -23.48 -7.80 12.52
CA ALA A 16 -23.44 -7.69 14.00
C ALA A 16 -23.06 -9.02 14.70
N LEU A 17 -23.01 -10.14 13.96
CA LEU A 17 -22.51 -11.44 14.44
C LEU A 17 -20.98 -11.58 14.31
N VAL A 18 -20.26 -10.60 13.77
CA VAL A 18 -18.79 -10.60 13.62
C VAL A 18 -18.08 -9.97 14.83
N ALA A 19 -18.64 -10.16 16.04
CA ALA A 19 -17.87 -10.08 17.28
C ALA A 19 -16.99 -11.35 17.47
N GLY A 20 -16.42 -11.85 16.37
CA GLY A 20 -15.56 -13.02 16.34
C GLY A 20 -14.14 -12.70 16.81
N ARG A 21 -13.41 -13.72 17.27
CA ARG A 21 -11.96 -13.65 17.48
C ARG A 21 -11.29 -13.05 16.24
N LEU A 22 -10.23 -12.27 16.46
CA LEU A 22 -9.37 -11.79 15.39
C LEU A 22 -8.96 -12.98 14.50
N PRO A 23 -9.14 -12.92 13.17
CA PRO A 23 -8.78 -14.02 12.28
C PRO A 23 -7.32 -14.41 12.46
N ARG A 24 -6.99 -15.69 12.26
CA ARG A 24 -5.59 -16.10 12.21
C ARG A 24 -4.97 -15.61 10.90
N VAL A 25 -3.70 -15.23 10.93
CA VAL A 25 -2.93 -14.90 9.72
C VAL A 25 -2.27 -16.16 9.19
N GLU A 26 -2.34 -16.34 7.87
CA GLU A 26 -1.72 -17.43 7.13
C GLU A 26 -0.84 -16.86 6.00
N LEU A 27 -0.02 -17.72 5.40
CA LEU A 27 0.71 -17.39 4.17
C LEU A 27 -0.03 -18.00 2.99
N ASP A 28 -0.26 -17.20 1.94
CA ASP A 28 -0.76 -17.73 0.68
C ASP A 28 0.34 -18.47 -0.11
N ALA A 29 0.01 -18.97 -1.31
CA ALA A 29 0.96 -19.69 -2.16
C ALA A 29 2.16 -18.84 -2.62
N ASN A 30 2.07 -17.51 -2.52
CA ASN A 30 3.12 -16.57 -2.89
C ASN A 30 3.94 -16.10 -1.68
N GLY A 31 3.57 -16.53 -0.46
CA GLY A 31 4.19 -16.08 0.78
C GLY A 31 3.65 -14.74 1.30
N ASP A 32 2.49 -14.28 0.82
CA ASP A 32 1.84 -13.08 1.33
C ASP A 32 1.03 -13.39 2.59
N LEU A 33 1.02 -12.46 3.55
CA LEU A 33 0.23 -12.56 4.77
C LEU A 33 -1.26 -12.28 4.49
N VAL A 34 -2.09 -13.28 4.70
CA VAL A 34 -3.54 -13.25 4.45
C VAL A 34 -4.34 -13.64 5.68
N GLU A 35 -5.54 -13.09 5.83
CA GLU A 35 -6.48 -13.55 6.86
C GLU A 35 -7.08 -14.91 6.50
N SER A 36 -6.99 -15.88 7.41
CA SER A 36 -7.50 -17.26 7.22
C SER A 36 -8.97 -17.38 6.84
N THR A 37 -9.80 -16.41 7.24
CA THR A 37 -11.25 -16.46 7.00
C THR A 37 -11.67 -15.81 5.68
N THR A 38 -10.97 -14.76 5.27
CA THR A 38 -11.37 -13.93 4.11
C THR A 38 -10.41 -14.06 2.93
N TRP A 39 -9.21 -14.62 3.14
CA TRP A 39 -8.09 -14.61 2.21
C TRP A 39 -7.67 -13.21 1.76
N ARG A 40 -8.05 -12.17 2.51
CA ARG A 40 -7.64 -10.79 2.23
C ARG A 40 -6.19 -10.60 2.67
N LYS A 41 -5.39 -10.01 1.76
CA LYS A 41 -4.05 -9.51 2.10
C LYS A 41 -4.18 -8.35 3.08
N THR A 42 -3.38 -8.38 4.14
CA THR A 42 -3.40 -7.34 5.18
C THR A 42 -2.09 -6.56 5.15
N LEU A 43 -2.19 -5.23 5.05
CA LEU A 43 -1.03 -4.36 5.25
C LEU A 43 -0.84 -4.13 6.74
N TYR A 44 0.32 -4.52 7.27
CA TYR A 44 0.64 -4.33 8.67
C TYR A 44 1.30 -2.98 8.92
N HIS A 45 0.65 -2.15 9.71
CA HIS A 45 1.12 -0.85 10.17
C HIS A 45 1.24 -0.90 11.70
N GLY A 46 2.47 -0.87 12.20
CA GLY A 46 2.74 -1.18 13.59
C GLY A 46 3.87 -0.39 14.22
N PHE A 47 4.14 -0.73 15.47
CA PHE A 47 5.20 -0.11 16.27
C PHE A 47 5.93 -1.16 17.12
N ASN A 48 7.13 -0.80 17.57
CA ASN A 48 7.95 -1.61 18.47
C ASN A 48 7.59 -1.31 19.94
N SER A 49 7.35 -2.34 20.73
CA SER A 49 7.17 -2.25 22.18
C SER A 49 8.23 -3.10 22.88
N VAL A 50 9.37 -2.47 23.18
CA VAL A 50 10.53 -3.11 23.80
C VAL A 50 11.04 -2.30 24.98
N ASN A 51 11.10 -2.93 26.16
CA ASN A 51 11.77 -2.37 27.33
C ASN A 51 12.96 -3.25 27.72
N LYS A 52 14.17 -2.69 27.65
CA LYS A 52 15.44 -3.41 27.85
C LYS A 52 15.88 -3.48 29.32
N LYS A 53 15.13 -2.85 30.22
CA LYS A 53 15.39 -2.84 31.66
C LYS A 53 14.22 -3.48 32.39
N HIS A 54 14.47 -4.07 33.55
CA HIS A 54 13.42 -4.57 34.43
C HIS A 54 12.32 -3.49 34.59
N PRO A 55 11.03 -3.81 34.37
CA PRO A 55 10.46 -5.16 34.34
C PRO A 55 10.36 -5.83 32.95
N PHE A 56 11.09 -5.33 31.94
CA PHE A 56 11.21 -5.87 30.57
C PHE A 56 9.96 -5.78 29.69
N TYR A 57 8.96 -5.03 30.13
CA TYR A 57 7.80 -4.62 29.33
C TYR A 57 7.47 -3.16 29.63
N PHE A 58 6.67 -2.52 28.77
CA PHE A 58 6.11 -1.19 29.06
C PHE A 58 4.80 -1.34 29.82
N PRO A 59 4.68 -0.84 31.08
CA PRO A 59 3.44 -0.94 31.84
C PRO A 59 2.24 -0.29 31.14
N ARG A 60 2.48 0.72 30.29
CA ARG A 60 1.45 1.40 29.50
C ARG A 60 0.71 0.46 28.54
N MET A 61 1.33 -0.64 28.09
CA MET A 61 0.67 -1.64 27.26
C MET A 61 -0.39 -2.47 28.01
N LEU A 62 -0.41 -2.41 29.35
CA LEU A 62 -1.47 -2.99 30.17
C LEU A 62 -2.68 -2.06 30.32
N ASP A 63 -2.55 -0.79 29.95
CA ASP A 63 -3.64 0.19 30.00
C ASP A 63 -4.52 0.05 28.74
N GLU A 64 -5.77 -0.33 28.95
CA GLU A 64 -6.78 -0.51 27.91
C GLU A 64 -6.98 0.78 27.09
N GLN A 65 -7.00 1.94 27.74
CA GLN A 65 -7.23 3.23 27.07
C GLN A 65 -6.08 3.59 26.13
N TYR A 66 -4.86 3.25 26.52
CA TYR A 66 -3.70 3.47 25.66
C TYR A 66 -3.74 2.59 24.41
N VAL A 67 -4.11 1.32 24.57
CA VAL A 67 -4.23 0.38 23.44
C VAL A 67 -5.41 0.74 22.54
N THR A 68 -6.53 1.21 23.10
CA THR A 68 -7.64 1.82 22.34
C THR A 68 -7.15 3.00 21.51
N GLN A 69 -6.36 3.90 22.11
CA GLN A 69 -5.83 5.07 21.41
C GLN A 69 -4.93 4.65 20.24
N LEU A 70 -4.02 3.70 20.44
CA LEU A 70 -3.15 3.19 19.37
C LEU A 70 -3.95 2.56 18.22
N SER A 71 -4.94 1.72 18.54
CA SER A 71 -5.85 1.14 17.54
C SER A 71 -6.61 2.24 16.78
N SER A 72 -7.08 3.28 17.48
CA SER A 72 -7.78 4.42 16.86
C SER A 72 -6.89 5.26 15.92
N TRP A 73 -5.57 5.19 16.07
CA TRP A 73 -4.62 5.81 15.14
C TRP A 73 -4.32 4.95 13.92
N GLY A 74 -4.93 3.76 13.82
CA GLY A 74 -4.77 2.84 12.70
C GLY A 74 -3.56 1.92 12.82
N PHE A 75 -2.98 1.75 14.01
CA PHE A 75 -2.02 0.67 14.25
C PHE A 75 -2.76 -0.66 14.32
N ASN A 76 -2.22 -1.68 13.64
CA ASN A 76 -2.81 -3.02 13.58
C ASN A 76 -1.84 -4.15 13.96
N VAL A 77 -0.56 -3.85 14.24
CA VAL A 77 0.40 -4.83 14.79
C VAL A 77 1.34 -4.21 15.81
N VAL A 78 1.72 -4.99 16.82
CA VAL A 78 2.75 -4.66 17.80
C VAL A 78 3.90 -5.65 17.67
N ARG A 79 5.12 -5.15 17.41
CA ARG A 79 6.34 -5.94 17.58
C ARG A 79 6.74 -5.91 19.05
N LEU A 80 6.41 -6.98 19.78
CA LEU A 80 6.54 -7.07 21.23
C LEU A 80 7.82 -7.80 21.61
N GLY A 81 8.76 -7.06 22.19
CA GLY A 81 10.04 -7.60 22.62
C GLY A 81 9.92 -8.49 23.85
N VAL A 82 10.59 -9.64 23.80
CA VAL A 82 10.72 -10.60 24.89
C VAL A 82 12.20 -10.75 25.23
N ILE A 83 12.56 -10.36 26.46
CA ILE A 83 13.92 -10.52 26.97
C ILE A 83 14.11 -11.95 27.52
N TRP A 84 15.14 -12.66 27.06
CA TRP A 84 15.40 -14.04 27.48
C TRP A 84 15.78 -14.12 28.97
N GLU A 85 16.61 -13.21 29.49
CA GLU A 85 16.86 -13.06 30.93
C GLU A 85 15.57 -12.81 31.73
N GLY A 86 14.61 -12.08 31.16
CA GLY A 86 13.30 -11.87 31.79
C GLY A 86 12.46 -13.14 31.88
N LEU A 87 12.48 -13.98 30.83
CA LEU A 87 11.69 -15.21 30.76
C LEU A 87 12.32 -16.39 31.51
N VAL A 88 13.64 -16.57 31.40
CA VAL A 88 14.38 -17.70 31.99
C VAL A 88 15.58 -17.18 32.79
N PRO A 89 15.34 -16.47 33.92
CA PRO A 89 16.40 -15.84 34.71
C PRO A 89 17.34 -16.85 35.39
N ARG A 90 16.94 -18.12 35.48
CA ARG A 90 17.77 -19.23 35.96
C ARG A 90 17.55 -20.44 35.06
N GLU A 91 18.60 -21.25 34.89
CA GLU A 91 18.54 -22.43 34.03
C GLU A 91 17.36 -23.34 34.39
N GLY A 92 16.51 -23.63 33.40
CA GLY A 92 15.31 -24.45 33.56
C GLY A 92 14.15 -23.80 34.33
N GLN A 93 14.30 -22.57 34.84
CA GLN A 93 13.25 -21.89 35.62
C GLN A 93 12.61 -20.75 34.83
N VAL A 94 11.36 -20.97 34.39
CA VAL A 94 10.56 -19.94 33.72
C VAL A 94 9.97 -18.97 34.74
N ASN A 95 10.14 -17.67 34.49
CA ASN A 95 9.49 -16.60 35.23
C ASN A 95 8.00 -16.52 34.84
N ARG A 96 7.15 -17.21 35.61
CA ARG A 96 5.70 -17.26 35.36
C ARG A 96 5.03 -15.89 35.43
N THR A 97 5.46 -15.04 36.37
CA THR A 97 4.91 -13.69 36.53
C THR A 97 5.15 -12.84 35.29
N TYR A 98 6.35 -12.89 34.73
CA TYR A 98 6.67 -12.17 33.49
C TYR A 98 5.85 -12.70 32.31
N LEU A 99 5.73 -14.03 32.18
CA LEU A 99 4.93 -14.66 31.14
C LEU A 99 3.43 -14.31 31.23
N GLU A 100 2.88 -14.25 32.44
CA GLU A 100 1.50 -13.81 32.70
C GLU A 100 1.27 -12.34 32.32
N VAL A 101 2.25 -11.47 32.53
CA VAL A 101 2.17 -10.07 32.11
C VAL A 101 2.19 -9.94 30.59
N LEU A 102 3.08 -10.66 29.91
CA LEU A 102 3.08 -10.70 28.44
C LEU A 102 1.73 -11.20 27.90
N GLU A 103 1.15 -12.23 28.51
CA GLU A 103 -0.18 -12.73 28.13
C GLU A 103 -1.28 -11.67 28.32
N LYS A 104 -1.22 -10.86 29.38
CA LYS A 104 -2.15 -9.74 29.57
C LYS A 104 -1.99 -8.66 28.49
N ILE A 105 -0.77 -8.33 28.11
CA ILE A 105 -0.50 -7.39 27.01
C ILE A 105 -1.08 -7.94 25.70
N VAL A 106 -0.79 -9.20 25.36
CA VAL A 106 -1.30 -9.85 24.13
C VAL A 106 -2.83 -9.86 24.11
N LYS A 107 -3.49 -10.20 25.23
CA LYS A 107 -4.96 -10.14 25.34
C LYS A 107 -5.50 -8.73 25.16
N ASN A 108 -4.84 -7.73 25.74
CA ASN A 108 -5.24 -6.34 25.57
C ASN A 108 -5.17 -5.92 24.09
N VAL A 109 -4.05 -6.23 23.42
CA VAL A 109 -3.86 -5.95 21.99
C VAL A 109 -4.89 -6.71 21.13
N GLU A 110 -5.15 -7.98 21.43
CA GLU A 110 -6.15 -8.83 20.72
C GLU A 110 -7.57 -8.28 20.86
N MET A 111 -7.98 -7.83 22.05
CA MET A 111 -9.30 -7.23 22.28
C MET A 111 -9.52 -5.96 21.44
N HIS A 112 -8.44 -5.27 21.06
CA HIS A 112 -8.48 -4.06 20.22
C HIS A 112 -8.19 -4.35 18.75
N ARG A 113 -8.33 -5.62 18.34
CA ARG A 113 -8.18 -6.10 16.96
C ARG A 113 -6.80 -5.82 16.34
N MET A 114 -5.75 -5.86 17.16
CA MET A 114 -4.37 -5.74 16.72
C MET A 114 -3.63 -7.08 16.85
N TYR A 115 -2.66 -7.31 15.98
CA TYR A 115 -1.78 -8.47 15.99
C TYR A 115 -0.51 -8.23 16.81
N VAL A 116 0.19 -9.31 17.18
CA VAL A 116 1.46 -9.28 17.90
C VAL A 116 2.50 -10.15 17.19
N LEU A 117 3.64 -9.55 16.86
CA LEU A 117 4.86 -10.26 16.47
C LEU A 117 5.75 -10.35 17.71
N LEU A 118 5.95 -11.56 18.25
CA LEU A 118 6.83 -11.76 19.40
C LEU A 118 8.27 -11.87 18.91
N GLU A 119 9.18 -11.11 19.52
CA GLU A 119 10.58 -11.09 19.10
C GLU A 119 11.51 -11.30 20.30
N TRP A 120 12.57 -12.10 20.13
CA TRP A 120 13.63 -12.14 21.13
C TRP A 120 14.52 -10.91 20.96
N HIS A 121 14.37 -9.98 21.88
CA HIS A 121 15.06 -8.72 21.77
C HIS A 121 16.46 -8.81 22.35
N GLN A 122 17.43 -8.33 21.58
CA GLN A 122 18.82 -8.18 22.00
C GLN A 122 19.36 -6.86 21.44
N ASP A 123 20.18 -6.15 22.20
CA ASP A 123 20.98 -5.03 21.69
C ASP A 123 22.38 -5.09 22.34
N VAL A 124 23.10 -6.12 21.90
CA VAL A 124 24.38 -6.64 22.37
C VAL A 124 24.32 -7.47 23.65
N LEU A 125 23.32 -8.35 23.71
CA LEU A 125 23.30 -9.59 24.51
C LEU A 125 23.29 -9.51 26.05
N SER A 126 24.09 -8.68 26.71
CA SER A 126 24.15 -8.65 28.18
C SER A 126 24.77 -7.36 28.75
N SER A 127 24.28 -6.92 29.91
CA SER A 127 24.91 -5.86 30.68
C SER A 127 26.36 -6.17 31.09
N ARG A 128 26.75 -7.45 31.16
CA ARG A 128 28.14 -7.87 31.40
C ARG A 128 29.11 -7.55 30.28
N LEU A 129 28.58 -7.30 29.08
CA LEU A 129 29.34 -6.82 27.93
C LEU A 129 29.34 -5.29 27.84
N GLY A 130 28.68 -4.61 28.78
CA GLY A 130 28.55 -3.15 28.81
C GLY A 130 27.27 -2.61 28.17
N THR A 131 26.25 -3.43 27.94
CA THR A 131 24.96 -3.01 27.33
C THR A 131 23.75 -3.41 28.17
N TYR A 132 22.72 -4.01 27.54
CA TYR A 132 21.44 -4.36 28.12
C TYR A 132 21.30 -5.86 28.26
N ASP A 133 20.63 -6.31 29.32
CA ASP A 133 20.38 -7.73 29.52
C ASP A 133 19.41 -8.27 28.48
N SER A 134 19.86 -9.27 27.73
CA SER A 134 19.06 -10.03 26.79
C SER A 134 19.20 -11.52 27.06
N ILE A 135 20.42 -12.05 26.99
CA ILE A 135 20.76 -13.43 27.31
C ILE A 135 20.94 -13.59 28.81
N PRO A 136 20.46 -14.71 29.39
CA PRO A 136 20.65 -14.94 30.80
C PRO A 136 22.11 -15.08 31.23
N ASN A 137 22.42 -14.53 32.41
CA ASN A 137 23.77 -14.58 32.98
C ASN A 137 24.29 -16.01 33.14
N TRP A 138 23.42 -16.95 33.53
CA TRP A 138 23.76 -18.36 33.69
C TRP A 138 24.18 -19.04 32.38
N LEU A 139 23.68 -18.57 31.23
CA LEU A 139 24.08 -19.10 29.93
C LEU A 139 25.42 -18.49 29.50
N LEU A 140 25.59 -17.19 29.73
CA LEU A 140 26.83 -16.49 29.43
C LEU A 140 28.02 -17.08 30.20
N ASP A 141 27.82 -17.52 31.44
CA ASP A 141 28.85 -18.20 32.25
C ASP A 141 29.34 -19.52 31.67
N LYS A 142 28.57 -20.15 30.78
CA LYS A 142 28.96 -21.39 30.10
C LYS A 142 29.77 -21.14 28.84
N PHE A 143 29.88 -19.91 28.38
CA PHE A 143 30.62 -19.58 27.16
C PHE A 143 32.10 -19.34 27.45
N PRO A 144 33.01 -19.85 26.59
CA PRO A 144 34.42 -19.52 26.69
C PRO A 144 34.63 -18.01 26.58
N ARG A 145 35.16 -17.41 27.64
CA ARG A 145 35.50 -15.99 27.66
C ARG A 145 36.87 -15.75 27.03
N PRO A 146 37.01 -14.87 26.03
CA PRO A 146 38.31 -14.47 25.49
C PRO A 146 39.22 -13.88 26.56
N TYR A 147 40.54 -13.99 26.38
CA TYR A 147 41.51 -13.31 27.24
C TYR A 147 41.25 -11.81 27.26
N TYR A 148 41.45 -11.17 28.41
CA TYR A 148 41.15 -9.75 28.63
C TYR A 148 41.73 -8.82 27.56
N TRP A 149 42.99 -9.06 27.15
CA TRP A 149 43.67 -8.26 26.12
C TRP A 149 43.09 -8.40 24.71
N MET A 150 42.23 -9.39 24.46
CA MET A 150 41.52 -9.55 23.17
C MET A 150 40.12 -8.94 23.20
N GLN A 151 39.49 -8.80 24.37
CA GLN A 151 38.07 -8.44 24.50
C GLN A 151 37.74 -7.12 23.80
N TYR A 152 38.64 -6.14 23.95
CA TYR A 152 38.51 -4.78 23.41
C TYR A 152 39.64 -4.52 22.41
N PRO A 153 39.40 -4.74 21.10
CA PRO A 153 40.38 -4.40 20.07
C PRO A 153 40.48 -2.88 19.92
N TRP A 154 41.64 -2.37 19.52
CA TRP A 154 41.85 -0.94 19.27
C TRP A 154 40.77 -0.39 18.31
N PRO A 155 40.16 0.79 18.58
CA PRO A 155 40.53 1.78 19.60
C PRO A 155 39.96 1.55 21.00
N TYR A 156 39.25 0.44 21.24
CA TYR A 156 38.62 0.17 22.52
C TYR A 156 39.62 -0.33 23.56
N SER A 157 39.51 0.17 24.79
CA SER A 157 40.29 -0.29 25.97
C SER A 157 39.40 -0.75 27.13
N GLN A 158 38.10 -0.51 27.01
CA GLN A 158 37.01 -0.81 27.93
C GLN A 158 35.73 -1.03 27.11
N PRO A 159 34.68 -1.66 27.67
CA PRO A 159 33.42 -1.80 26.96
C PRO A 159 32.83 -0.42 26.60
N PRO A 160 32.30 -0.24 25.37
CA PRO A 160 31.63 1.00 24.97
C PRO A 160 30.49 1.40 25.91
N HIS A 161 30.24 2.71 26.02
CA HIS A 161 29.17 3.24 26.87
C HIS A 161 27.79 2.73 26.40
N PRO A 162 26.83 2.45 27.31
CA PRO A 162 25.49 1.97 26.93
C PRO A 162 24.71 2.89 25.96
N ASP A 163 25.03 4.19 25.95
CA ASP A 163 24.43 5.15 24.99
C ASP A 163 24.95 4.94 23.56
N ASN A 164 26.15 4.35 23.42
CA ASN A 164 26.75 3.93 22.15
C ASN A 164 26.74 2.39 22.04
N TRP A 165 25.66 1.74 22.50
CA TRP A 165 25.54 0.29 22.57
C TRP A 165 25.91 -0.43 21.25
N PHE A 166 25.66 0.20 20.08
CA PHE A 166 26.00 -0.37 18.78
C PHE A 166 27.51 -0.63 18.61
N GLU A 167 28.37 0.22 19.17
CA GLU A 167 29.82 0.03 19.13
C GLU A 167 30.25 -1.29 19.79
N ASN A 168 29.40 -1.83 20.67
CA ASN A 168 29.70 -3.04 21.41
C ASN A 168 29.68 -4.30 20.50
N TYR A 169 29.00 -4.25 19.35
CA TYR A 169 29.12 -5.26 18.28
C TYR A 169 30.54 -5.35 17.69
N LEU A 170 31.34 -4.30 17.81
CA LEU A 170 32.71 -4.26 17.30
C LEU A 170 33.72 -4.87 18.28
N THR A 171 33.30 -5.22 19.51
CA THR A 171 34.17 -5.86 20.50
C THR A 171 34.37 -7.34 20.17
N TYR A 172 35.57 -7.85 20.42
CA TYR A 172 35.87 -9.27 20.20
C TYR A 172 35.05 -10.16 21.15
N GLU A 173 34.76 -9.66 22.35
CA GLU A 173 33.99 -10.40 23.35
C GLU A 173 32.55 -10.60 22.90
N ALA A 174 31.81 -9.54 22.57
CA ALA A 174 30.43 -9.65 22.12
C ALA A 174 30.30 -10.54 20.88
N GLN A 175 31.19 -10.37 19.92
CA GLN A 175 31.25 -11.21 18.73
C GLN A 175 31.53 -12.68 19.03
N SER A 176 32.34 -12.97 20.04
CA SER A 176 32.59 -14.34 20.51
C SER A 176 31.33 -14.95 21.12
N VAL A 177 30.52 -14.16 21.83
CA VAL A 177 29.23 -14.61 22.37
C VAL A 177 28.25 -14.94 21.23
N PHE A 178 28.11 -14.08 20.21
CA PHE A 178 27.33 -14.40 19.01
C PHE A 178 27.81 -15.69 18.34
N GLN A 179 29.14 -15.84 18.17
CA GLN A 179 29.70 -17.05 17.59
C GLN A 179 29.37 -18.31 18.43
N ASN A 180 29.41 -18.20 19.76
CA ASN A 180 29.08 -19.31 20.67
C ASN A 180 27.58 -19.71 20.58
N LEU A 181 26.68 -18.73 20.41
CA LEU A 181 25.27 -19.00 20.13
C LEU A 181 25.11 -19.73 18.81
N TYR A 182 25.79 -19.29 17.75
CA TYR A 182 25.68 -19.91 16.42
C TYR A 182 26.39 -21.26 16.30
N SER A 183 27.31 -21.58 17.20
CA SER A 183 28.10 -22.83 17.15
C SER A 183 27.58 -23.90 18.11
N ASN A 184 26.39 -23.71 18.70
CA ASN A 184 25.82 -24.58 19.73
C ASN A 184 26.75 -24.81 20.94
N THR A 185 27.60 -23.82 21.27
CA THR A 185 28.52 -23.94 22.41
C THR A 185 27.69 -24.15 23.67
N SER A 186 28.08 -25.11 24.51
CA SER A 186 27.42 -25.39 25.80
C SER A 186 25.91 -25.62 25.66
N SER A 187 25.48 -26.29 24.58
CA SER A 187 24.08 -26.61 24.28
C SER A 187 23.16 -25.39 24.18
N SER A 188 23.69 -24.25 23.73
CA SER A 188 22.94 -23.00 23.59
C SER A 188 21.69 -23.14 22.72
N TRP A 189 21.68 -24.00 21.70
CA TRP A 189 20.49 -24.23 20.87
C TRP A 189 19.36 -24.92 21.62
N LEU A 190 19.67 -25.84 22.55
CA LEU A 190 18.65 -26.48 23.39
C LEU A 190 18.02 -25.45 24.31
N HIS A 191 18.83 -24.58 24.91
CA HIS A 191 18.35 -23.52 25.78
C HIS A 191 17.50 -22.48 25.01
N PHE A 192 17.91 -22.13 23.80
CA PHE A 192 17.16 -21.21 22.94
C PHE A 192 15.87 -21.82 22.43
N GLY A 193 15.90 -23.12 22.08
CA GLY A 193 14.71 -23.90 21.78
C GLY A 193 13.73 -23.92 22.95
N TYR A 194 14.20 -24.11 24.17
CA TYR A 194 13.35 -24.08 25.38
C TYR A 194 12.69 -22.70 25.61
N PHE A 195 13.42 -21.61 25.34
CA PHE A 195 12.86 -20.24 25.37
C PHE A 195 11.68 -20.09 24.40
N TRP A 196 11.88 -20.46 23.13
CA TRP A 196 10.84 -20.35 22.11
C TRP A 196 9.70 -21.36 22.30
N GLU A 197 10.00 -22.58 22.74
CA GLU A 197 9.00 -23.59 23.07
C GLU A 197 8.07 -23.09 24.18
N THR A 198 8.62 -22.45 25.22
CA THR A 198 7.83 -21.87 26.31
C THR A 198 6.83 -20.83 25.79
N LEU A 199 7.28 -19.93 24.91
CA LEU A 199 6.42 -18.91 24.30
C LEU A 199 5.39 -19.55 23.36
N ALA A 200 5.81 -20.45 22.47
CA ALA A 200 4.92 -21.13 21.54
C ALA A 200 3.81 -21.91 22.28
N GLN A 201 4.15 -22.66 23.33
CA GLN A 201 3.17 -23.40 24.14
C GLN A 201 2.19 -22.46 24.85
N ARG A 202 2.68 -21.33 25.38
CA ARG A 202 1.84 -20.31 26.04
C ARG A 202 0.87 -19.66 25.06
N PHE A 203 1.34 -19.31 23.87
CA PHE A 203 0.65 -18.43 22.95
C PHE A 203 -0.06 -19.15 21.78
N ARG A 204 0.03 -20.49 21.67
CA ARG A 204 -0.55 -21.28 20.56
C ARG A 204 -2.05 -21.07 20.28
N ASN A 205 -2.82 -20.63 21.27
CA ASN A 205 -4.27 -20.45 21.17
C ASN A 205 -4.68 -18.98 20.97
N HIS A 206 -3.72 -18.06 20.87
CA HIS A 206 -3.96 -16.65 20.57
C HIS A 206 -3.87 -16.43 19.06
N SER A 207 -5.00 -16.14 18.42
CA SER A 207 -5.03 -15.87 16.97
C SER A 207 -4.37 -14.55 16.59
N SER A 208 -4.21 -13.63 17.55
CA SER A 208 -3.48 -12.37 17.39
C SER A 208 -1.97 -12.53 17.21
N ILE A 209 -1.40 -13.71 17.50
CA ILE A 209 0.03 -13.94 17.30
C ILE A 209 0.30 -14.24 15.83
N ILE A 210 0.88 -13.28 15.13
CA ILE A 210 1.19 -13.39 13.70
C ILE A 210 2.44 -14.24 13.45
N GLY A 211 3.37 -14.26 14.39
CA GLY A 211 4.61 -15.02 14.25
C GLY A 211 5.61 -14.77 15.37
N PHE A 212 6.78 -15.38 15.20
CA PHE A 212 7.93 -15.25 16.06
C PHE A 212 9.12 -14.75 15.24
N GLU A 213 9.68 -13.60 15.62
CA GLU A 213 10.96 -13.16 15.11
C GLU A 213 12.06 -13.69 16.01
N LEU A 214 12.82 -14.64 15.47
CA LEU A 214 13.72 -15.44 16.30
C LEU A 214 14.82 -14.62 16.97
N VAL A 215 15.34 -13.57 16.32
CA VAL A 215 16.42 -12.74 16.85
C VAL A 215 16.27 -11.31 16.31
N ASN A 216 16.20 -10.31 17.19
CA ASN A 216 16.37 -8.91 16.79
C ASN A 216 17.81 -8.66 16.31
N GLU A 217 17.98 -8.09 15.11
CA GLU A 217 19.27 -7.59 14.60
C GLU A 217 20.47 -8.54 14.80
N PRO A 218 20.43 -9.80 14.32
CA PRO A 218 21.51 -10.75 14.55
C PRO A 218 22.84 -10.27 13.95
N PHE A 219 23.89 -10.24 14.75
CA PHE A 219 25.24 -9.91 14.27
C PHE A 219 25.86 -11.10 13.53
N ALA A 220 26.78 -10.86 12.59
CA ALA A 220 27.35 -11.89 11.72
C ALA A 220 28.23 -12.95 12.42
N GLY A 221 28.56 -12.77 13.70
CA GLY A 221 29.46 -13.63 14.46
C GLY A 221 30.83 -12.97 14.69
N ASN A 222 31.90 -13.78 14.78
CA ASN A 222 33.24 -13.25 15.07
C ASN A 222 34.08 -12.99 13.82
N ILE A 223 34.10 -11.72 13.38
CA ILE A 223 34.83 -11.28 12.19
C ILE A 223 36.35 -11.37 12.38
N PHE A 224 36.84 -11.29 13.62
CA PHE A 224 38.27 -11.45 13.93
C PHE A 224 38.75 -12.89 13.76
N LYS A 225 37.86 -13.88 13.96
CA LYS A 225 38.14 -15.30 13.70
C LYS A 225 37.90 -15.67 12.24
N ASN A 226 36.88 -15.09 11.63
CA ASN A 226 36.51 -15.36 10.25
C ASN A 226 36.02 -14.07 9.58
N PRO A 227 36.88 -13.30 8.91
CA PRO A 227 36.48 -12.01 8.31
C PRO A 227 35.47 -12.16 7.17
N PHE A 228 35.33 -13.36 6.60
CA PHE A 228 34.41 -13.64 5.51
C PHE A 228 32.94 -13.67 5.95
N VAL A 229 32.64 -13.73 7.26
CA VAL A 229 31.25 -13.68 7.75
C VAL A 229 30.60 -12.31 7.55
N ALA A 230 31.36 -11.26 7.28
CA ALA A 230 30.86 -9.91 6.99
C ALA A 230 30.57 -9.65 5.51
N LEU A 231 30.80 -10.64 4.62
CA LEU A 231 30.54 -10.49 3.18
C LEU A 231 29.10 -10.82 2.83
N SER A 232 28.54 -10.10 1.86
CA SER A 232 27.19 -10.40 1.33
C SER A 232 27.10 -11.81 0.74
N GLU A 233 25.92 -12.43 0.81
CA GLU A 233 25.69 -13.85 0.50
C GLU A 233 26.24 -14.29 -0.87
N GLY A 234 26.28 -13.40 -1.87
CA GLY A 234 26.81 -13.69 -3.21
C GLY A 234 28.33 -13.93 -3.28
N GLU A 235 29.11 -13.34 -2.37
CA GLU A 235 30.57 -13.54 -2.31
C GLU A 235 30.95 -14.69 -1.38
N ALA A 236 30.22 -14.86 -0.28
CA ALA A 236 30.41 -15.96 0.66
C ALA A 236 30.13 -17.34 0.02
N PHE A 237 29.13 -17.44 -0.87
CA PHE A 237 28.82 -18.68 -1.57
C PHE A 237 29.93 -19.10 -2.55
N LYS A 238 30.57 -18.14 -3.22
CA LYS A 238 31.71 -18.38 -4.13
C LYS A 238 32.94 -18.91 -3.39
N CYS A 239 33.25 -18.40 -2.20
CA CYS A 239 34.39 -18.91 -1.42
C CYS A 239 34.07 -20.21 -0.63
N ARG A 240 32.79 -20.57 -0.41
CA ARG A 240 32.44 -21.87 0.22
C ARG A 240 32.67 -23.08 -0.70
N TYR A 241 32.67 -22.89 -2.03
CA TYR A 241 32.88 -23.95 -3.03
C TYR A 241 34.22 -23.85 -3.80
N ALA A 242 34.99 -22.79 -3.62
CA ALA A 242 36.29 -22.66 -4.26
C ALA A 242 37.34 -23.50 -3.50
N HIS A 243 37.83 -24.58 -4.14
CA HIS A 243 38.94 -25.41 -3.65
C HIS A 243 40.30 -24.67 -3.59
N ASP A 244 40.36 -23.40 -3.96
CA ASP A 244 41.59 -22.62 -4.04
C ASP A 244 41.56 -21.36 -3.15
N ARG A 245 42.28 -21.43 -2.04
CA ARG A 245 42.45 -20.31 -1.08
C ARG A 245 43.22 -19.13 -1.67
N GLN A 246 44.02 -19.30 -2.73
CA GLN A 246 44.82 -18.22 -3.31
C GLN A 246 44.02 -17.32 -4.25
N ALA A 247 42.99 -17.83 -4.91
CA ALA A 247 42.09 -17.05 -5.76
C ALA A 247 41.15 -16.12 -4.96
N CYS A 248 40.70 -16.55 -3.77
CA CYS A 248 39.86 -15.74 -2.87
C CYS A 248 40.66 -14.53 -2.31
N ASN A 249 41.97 -14.69 -2.02
CA ASN A 249 42.83 -13.59 -1.52
C ASN A 249 43.14 -12.48 -2.55
N ARG A 250 43.17 -12.77 -3.86
CA ARG A 250 43.45 -11.76 -4.90
C ARG A 250 42.22 -10.93 -5.29
N SER A 251 41.01 -11.46 -5.10
CA SER A 251 39.77 -10.73 -5.40
C SER A 251 39.35 -9.79 -4.26
N MET A 252 39.91 -9.97 -3.06
CA MET A 252 39.44 -9.32 -1.83
C MET A 252 40.34 -8.21 -1.25
N SER A 253 41.53 -7.95 -1.80
CA SER A 253 42.40 -6.87 -1.29
C SER A 253 41.89 -5.45 -1.58
N ILE A 254 40.85 -5.32 -2.41
CA ILE A 254 40.27 -4.02 -2.83
C ILE A 254 38.76 -3.95 -2.51
N GLY A 255 38.04 -5.09 -2.46
CA GLY A 255 36.57 -5.11 -2.35
C GLY A 255 35.99 -4.75 -0.98
N GLY A 256 36.58 -5.25 0.12
CA GLY A 256 35.96 -5.14 1.45
C GLY A 256 35.94 -3.73 2.04
N PHE A 257 36.89 -2.87 1.68
CA PHE A 257 36.97 -1.48 2.16
C PHE A 257 36.09 -0.52 1.33
N LEU A 258 35.76 -0.91 0.09
CA LEU A 258 34.95 -0.12 -0.83
C LEU A 258 33.44 -0.24 -0.58
N VAL A 259 32.97 -1.34 0.02
CA VAL A 259 31.55 -1.56 0.35
C VAL A 259 31.05 -0.62 1.45
N LEU A 260 31.89 -0.29 2.44
CA LEU A 260 31.51 0.68 3.49
C LEU A 260 31.45 2.13 2.98
N LEU A 261 32.27 2.49 1.99
CA LEU A 261 32.34 3.84 1.39
C LEU A 261 31.30 4.07 0.29
N THR A 262 30.86 3.01 -0.41
CA THR A 262 29.82 3.10 -1.45
C THR A 262 28.42 3.26 -0.88
N LEU A 263 28.16 2.82 0.36
CA LEU A 263 26.89 3.07 1.06
C LEU A 263 26.67 4.55 1.41
N LEU A 264 27.71 5.38 1.41
CA LEU A 264 27.66 6.80 1.81
C LEU A 264 27.54 7.80 0.65
N THR A 265 27.59 7.36 -0.63
CA THR A 265 27.74 8.30 -1.76
C THR A 265 26.79 8.10 -2.95
N ILE A 266 25.76 7.25 -2.84
CA ILE A 266 24.72 7.18 -3.90
C ILE A 266 23.66 8.27 -3.65
N SER A 267 24.04 9.53 -3.88
CA SER A 267 23.07 10.55 -4.27
C SER A 267 22.90 10.45 -5.79
N ALA A 268 22.29 9.34 -6.24
CA ALA A 268 21.87 9.24 -7.62
C ALA A 268 20.78 10.29 -7.84
N ALA A 269 20.91 11.07 -8.92
CA ALA A 269 19.89 12.02 -9.34
C ALA A 269 18.53 11.31 -9.37
N LYS A 270 17.61 11.77 -8.50
CA LYS A 270 16.27 11.21 -8.34
C LYS A 270 15.42 11.61 -9.55
N THR A 271 15.52 10.87 -10.65
CA THR A 271 14.46 10.85 -11.64
C THR A 271 13.53 9.71 -11.28
N THR A 272 12.23 9.98 -11.24
CA THR A 272 11.22 8.93 -11.09
C THR A 272 11.33 8.01 -12.32
N GLY A 273 11.70 6.76 -12.09
CA GLY A 273 11.66 5.75 -13.14
C GLY A 273 10.22 5.43 -13.51
N LYS A 274 9.98 4.96 -14.75
CA LYS A 274 8.68 4.39 -15.11
C LYS A 274 8.34 3.25 -14.15
N ILE A 275 7.09 3.24 -13.69
CA ILE A 275 6.52 2.20 -12.84
C ILE A 275 5.88 1.13 -13.73
N GLY A 276 6.12 -0.13 -13.40
CA GLY A 276 5.48 -1.28 -14.05
C GLY A 276 4.50 -1.98 -13.11
N VAL A 277 3.85 -3.03 -13.63
CA VAL A 277 3.07 -3.97 -12.83
C VAL A 277 3.76 -5.33 -12.85
N SER A 278 3.96 -5.94 -11.68
CA SER A 278 4.56 -7.28 -11.56
C SER A 278 3.60 -8.38 -12.03
N GLY A 279 4.09 -9.62 -12.15
CA GLY A 279 3.23 -10.76 -12.52
C GLY A 279 2.10 -11.01 -11.52
N GLU A 280 2.30 -10.58 -10.28
CA GLU A 280 1.38 -10.69 -9.15
C GLU A 280 0.42 -9.48 -9.03
N GLY A 281 0.52 -8.50 -9.93
CA GLY A 281 -0.35 -7.32 -9.95
C GLY A 281 0.10 -6.15 -9.08
N ASN A 282 1.34 -6.16 -8.56
CA ASN A 282 1.87 -5.08 -7.74
C ASN A 282 2.47 -3.96 -8.59
N LEU A 283 2.26 -2.70 -8.21
CA LEU A 283 3.03 -1.58 -8.77
C LEU A 283 4.48 -1.71 -8.32
N VAL A 284 5.41 -1.76 -9.28
CA VAL A 284 6.84 -1.96 -9.00
C VAL A 284 7.70 -0.93 -9.72
N ASP A 285 8.78 -0.53 -9.06
CA ASP A 285 9.80 0.30 -9.70
C ASP A 285 10.81 -0.53 -10.51
N GLN A 286 11.79 0.16 -11.09
CA GLN A 286 12.85 -0.45 -11.90
C GLN A 286 13.77 -1.41 -11.14
N LEU A 287 13.77 -1.38 -9.81
CA LEU A 287 14.52 -2.31 -8.96
C LEU A 287 13.66 -3.50 -8.50
N GLY A 288 12.39 -3.57 -8.93
CA GLY A 288 11.44 -4.60 -8.53
C GLY A 288 10.85 -4.39 -7.13
N ARG A 289 10.99 -3.19 -6.54
CA ARG A 289 10.41 -2.88 -5.24
C ARG A 289 8.92 -2.59 -5.40
N THR A 290 8.08 -3.20 -4.55
CA THR A 290 6.65 -2.90 -4.49
C THR A 290 6.44 -1.48 -3.95
N LEU A 291 5.57 -0.73 -4.64
CA LEU A 291 5.26 0.66 -4.32
C LEU A 291 3.88 0.79 -3.67
N LEU A 292 3.84 1.46 -2.53
CA LEU A 292 2.61 1.95 -1.91
C LEU A 292 2.56 3.47 -2.11
N LEU A 293 1.60 3.93 -2.92
CA LEU A 293 1.50 5.33 -3.34
C LEU A 293 0.35 6.02 -2.61
N HIS A 294 0.67 6.99 -1.75
CA HIS A 294 -0.31 7.84 -1.09
C HIS A 294 -0.27 9.25 -1.69
N GLY A 295 -1.45 9.86 -1.85
CA GLY A 295 -1.58 11.05 -2.68
C GLY A 295 -2.88 11.80 -2.51
N PHE A 296 -3.14 12.69 -3.47
CA PHE A 296 -4.30 13.57 -3.47
C PHE A 296 -4.92 13.67 -4.86
N ASN A 297 -6.18 14.11 -4.90
CA ASN A 297 -6.87 14.51 -6.13
C ASN A 297 -6.72 16.02 -6.31
N SER A 298 -6.51 16.47 -7.55
CA SER A 298 -6.56 17.88 -7.93
C SER A 298 -7.32 18.03 -9.24
N VAL A 299 -8.57 18.46 -9.13
CA VAL A 299 -9.50 18.56 -10.26
C VAL A 299 -10.22 19.89 -10.18
N LEU A 300 -10.22 20.64 -11.28
CA LEU A 300 -11.03 21.83 -11.45
C LEU A 300 -11.94 21.66 -12.67
N LYS A 301 -13.25 21.69 -12.45
CA LYS A 301 -14.28 21.31 -13.45
C LYS A 301 -14.85 22.50 -14.23
N MET A 302 -14.28 23.68 -14.02
CA MET A 302 -14.62 24.96 -14.65
C MET A 302 -13.35 25.70 -15.07
N PRO A 303 -13.43 26.67 -16.01
CA PRO A 303 -12.26 27.47 -16.40
C PRO A 303 -11.49 28.02 -15.19
N PRO A 304 -10.14 27.93 -15.18
CA PRO A 304 -9.26 27.50 -16.27
C PRO A 304 -9.03 25.98 -16.40
N TRP A 305 -9.80 25.15 -15.70
CA TRP A 305 -9.79 23.66 -15.71
C TRP A 305 -8.51 22.98 -15.21
N TYR A 306 -7.67 23.72 -14.46
CA TYR A 306 -6.53 23.19 -13.72
C TYR A 306 -6.33 23.99 -12.43
N ASP A 307 -5.73 23.38 -11.41
CA ASP A 307 -5.38 24.07 -10.17
C ASP A 307 -4.06 24.85 -10.35
N ALA A 308 -4.16 26.17 -10.49
CA ALA A 308 -3.00 27.04 -10.62
C ALA A 308 -2.08 27.01 -9.38
N GLN A 309 -2.56 26.57 -8.22
CA GLN A 309 -1.71 26.42 -7.03
C GLN A 309 -0.66 25.32 -7.22
N LEU A 310 -0.89 24.34 -8.10
CA LEU A 310 0.11 23.32 -8.43
C LEU A 310 1.23 23.84 -9.35
N LEU A 311 1.21 25.11 -9.75
CA LEU A 311 2.34 25.78 -10.41
C LEU A 311 3.29 26.46 -9.39
N ASP A 312 2.91 26.52 -8.11
CA ASP A 312 3.75 27.06 -7.04
C ASP A 312 4.69 25.98 -6.49
N GLU A 313 5.99 26.14 -6.75
CA GLU A 313 7.03 25.20 -6.29
C GLU A 313 7.08 25.06 -4.76
N ASN A 314 6.74 26.11 -3.99
CA ASN A 314 6.73 26.02 -2.53
C ASN A 314 5.61 25.10 -2.03
N ARG A 315 4.41 25.24 -2.62
CA ARG A 315 3.26 24.40 -2.28
C ARG A 315 3.53 22.93 -2.61
N VAL A 316 4.02 22.64 -3.80
CA VAL A 316 4.36 21.26 -4.20
C VAL A 316 5.52 20.73 -3.33
N GLY A 317 6.48 21.58 -2.95
CA GLY A 317 7.53 21.24 -2.00
C GLY A 317 7.00 20.83 -0.62
N MET A 318 5.95 21.49 -0.12
CA MET A 318 5.28 21.08 1.12
C MET A 318 4.61 19.70 0.98
N MET A 319 3.96 19.43 -0.16
CA MET A 319 3.34 18.13 -0.44
C MET A 319 4.36 16.99 -0.47
N GLU A 320 5.54 17.23 -1.05
CA GLU A 320 6.66 16.27 -1.01
C GLU A 320 7.14 16.03 0.43
N GLN A 321 7.27 17.08 1.24
CA GLN A 321 7.68 16.97 2.65
C GLN A 321 6.67 16.22 3.52
N TRP A 322 5.38 16.33 3.21
CA TRP A 322 4.32 15.52 3.84
C TRP A 322 4.33 14.05 3.40
N GLY A 323 5.15 13.70 2.41
CA GLY A 323 5.34 12.33 1.96
C GLY A 323 4.39 11.89 0.85
N PHE A 324 3.63 12.79 0.22
CA PHE A 324 2.83 12.43 -0.95
C PHE A 324 3.73 11.97 -2.10
N LYS A 325 3.29 10.93 -2.80
CA LYS A 325 4.01 10.29 -3.93
C LYS A 325 3.20 10.20 -5.20
N ILE A 326 1.91 10.55 -5.15
CA ILE A 326 1.05 10.53 -6.32
C ILE A 326 0.02 11.67 -6.28
N ALA A 327 -0.32 12.19 -7.45
CA ALA A 327 -1.41 13.13 -7.66
C ALA A 327 -2.33 12.60 -8.76
N ARG A 328 -3.63 12.51 -8.49
CA ARG A 328 -4.66 12.28 -9.51
C ARG A 328 -5.08 13.63 -10.06
N LEU A 329 -4.60 13.96 -11.25
CA LEU A 329 -4.75 15.26 -11.90
C LEU A 329 -5.85 15.18 -12.96
N GLY A 330 -6.93 15.92 -12.74
CA GLY A 330 -8.07 15.97 -13.67
C GLY A 330 -7.72 16.70 -14.97
N ILE A 331 -8.03 16.06 -16.09
CA ILE A 331 -8.03 16.63 -17.43
C ILE A 331 -9.45 16.58 -18.03
N ILE A 332 -9.97 17.72 -18.46
CA ILE A 332 -11.37 17.83 -18.91
C ILE A 332 -11.45 17.70 -20.43
N TRP A 333 -12.25 16.76 -20.96
CA TRP A 333 -12.36 16.53 -22.41
C TRP A 333 -12.84 17.79 -23.15
N ASN A 334 -13.82 18.51 -22.62
CA ASN A 334 -14.27 19.80 -23.18
C ASN A 334 -13.15 20.86 -23.22
N ALA A 335 -12.31 20.94 -22.20
CA ALA A 335 -11.18 21.88 -22.17
C ALA A 335 -10.09 21.47 -23.16
N ALA A 336 -9.83 20.17 -23.27
CA ALA A 336 -8.86 19.56 -24.17
C ALA A 336 -9.24 19.67 -25.64
N MET A 337 -10.51 19.44 -25.96
CA MET A 337 -11.06 19.46 -27.31
C MET A 337 -12.34 20.30 -27.35
N PRO A 338 -12.22 21.65 -27.28
CA PRO A 338 -13.39 22.55 -27.28
C PRO A 338 -14.16 22.51 -28.60
N THR A 339 -13.54 22.03 -29.68
CA THR A 339 -14.19 21.70 -30.95
C THR A 339 -13.77 20.29 -31.38
N GLU A 340 -14.47 19.74 -32.38
CA GLU A 340 -14.23 18.38 -32.88
C GLU A 340 -12.80 18.13 -33.38
N SER A 341 -12.15 19.15 -33.94
CA SER A 341 -10.87 19.01 -34.65
C SER A 341 -9.72 19.78 -34.00
N THR A 342 -9.96 20.52 -32.91
CA THR A 342 -8.94 21.36 -32.29
C THR A 342 -8.58 20.84 -30.91
N PHE A 343 -7.30 20.56 -30.73
CA PHE A 343 -6.71 20.25 -29.42
C PHE A 343 -6.15 21.52 -28.80
N ASN A 344 -6.50 21.78 -27.53
CA ASN A 344 -6.18 23.01 -26.84
C ASN A 344 -4.75 22.99 -26.28
N GLU A 345 -3.80 23.44 -27.09
CA GLU A 345 -2.38 23.50 -26.74
C GLU A 345 -2.10 24.39 -25.51
N SER A 346 -2.81 25.51 -25.36
CA SER A 346 -2.61 26.41 -24.22
C SER A 346 -3.00 25.74 -22.90
N TYR A 347 -4.12 25.03 -22.86
CA TYR A 347 -4.54 24.26 -21.68
C TYR A 347 -3.52 23.18 -21.33
N PHE A 348 -3.10 22.37 -22.31
CA PHE A 348 -2.13 21.30 -22.04
C PHE A 348 -0.72 21.80 -21.75
N SER A 349 -0.34 23.00 -22.18
CA SER A 349 0.91 23.61 -21.77
C SER A 349 0.94 23.81 -20.24
N GLU A 350 -0.16 24.26 -19.65
CA GLU A 350 -0.26 24.42 -18.19
C GLU A 350 -0.31 23.08 -17.45
N ILE A 351 -1.07 22.11 -17.97
CA ILE A 351 -1.05 20.73 -17.44
C ILE A 351 0.37 20.14 -17.48
N THR A 352 1.12 20.36 -18.55
CA THR A 352 2.51 19.86 -18.68
C THR A 352 3.41 20.49 -17.62
N LYS A 353 3.30 21.80 -17.37
CA LYS A 353 4.07 22.47 -16.30
C LYS A 353 3.75 21.90 -14.91
N ILE A 354 2.48 21.62 -14.63
CA ILE A 354 2.06 20.99 -13.37
C ILE A 354 2.68 19.60 -13.24
N VAL A 355 2.57 18.78 -14.28
CA VAL A 355 3.14 17.43 -14.33
C VAL A 355 4.67 17.45 -14.15
N ASP A 356 5.36 18.37 -14.83
CA ASP A 356 6.81 18.57 -14.72
C ASP A 356 7.21 18.94 -13.29
N LEU A 357 6.47 19.86 -12.64
CA LEU A 357 6.77 20.31 -11.28
C LEU A 357 6.50 19.22 -10.23
N LEU A 358 5.39 18.47 -10.36
CA LEU A 358 5.10 17.31 -9.51
C LEU A 358 6.21 16.25 -9.65
N ASN A 359 6.61 15.94 -10.89
CA ASN A 359 7.68 14.99 -11.15
C ASN A 359 9.03 15.44 -10.59
N LYS A 360 9.38 16.74 -10.73
CA LYS A 360 10.58 17.35 -10.12
C LYS A 360 10.62 17.14 -8.58
N LYS A 361 9.45 17.00 -7.95
CA LYS A 361 9.27 16.75 -6.51
C LYS A 361 8.96 15.28 -6.18
N ASN A 362 9.27 14.36 -7.09
CA ASN A 362 9.07 12.92 -6.92
C ASN A 362 7.61 12.51 -6.65
N ILE A 363 6.65 13.24 -7.22
CA ILE A 363 5.22 12.94 -7.17
C ILE A 363 4.79 12.49 -8.56
N TYR A 364 4.34 11.24 -8.67
CA TYR A 364 3.78 10.68 -9.89
C TYR A 364 2.40 11.27 -10.20
N VAL A 365 1.99 11.24 -11.46
CA VAL A 365 0.68 11.77 -11.89
C VAL A 365 -0.15 10.69 -12.57
N ILE A 366 -1.39 10.53 -12.13
CA ILE A 366 -2.46 9.88 -12.92
C ILE A 366 -3.19 11.00 -13.65
N LEU A 367 -3.25 10.94 -14.99
CA LEU A 367 -4.06 11.85 -15.79
C LEU A 367 -5.46 11.28 -15.91
N ASP A 368 -6.42 11.92 -15.26
CA ASP A 368 -7.79 11.47 -15.11
C ASP A 368 -8.72 12.23 -16.05
N MET A 369 -9.36 11.55 -17.01
CA MET A 369 -10.41 12.17 -17.81
C MET A 369 -11.68 12.34 -16.96
N HIS A 370 -11.74 13.47 -16.27
CA HIS A 370 -12.74 13.70 -15.25
C HIS A 370 -14.10 14.11 -15.82
N GLN A 371 -15.17 13.62 -15.18
CA GLN A 371 -16.54 14.03 -15.45
C GLN A 371 -17.44 13.83 -14.23
N ASP A 372 -18.42 14.73 -14.05
CA ASP A 372 -19.54 14.57 -13.11
C ASP A 372 -20.80 15.14 -13.77
N GLY A 373 -21.86 14.36 -13.80
CA GLY A 373 -23.10 14.74 -14.49
C GLY A 373 -22.95 14.91 -16.00
N LEU A 374 -21.87 14.37 -16.59
CA LEU A 374 -21.55 14.35 -18.03
C LEU A 374 -21.16 15.69 -18.65
N SER A 375 -21.92 16.77 -18.45
CA SER A 375 -21.66 18.06 -19.10
C SER A 375 -22.57 19.15 -18.56
N LYS A 376 -22.11 20.41 -18.67
CA LYS A 376 -22.86 21.62 -18.37
C LYS A 376 -24.21 21.74 -19.05
N LYS A 377 -24.46 20.97 -20.12
CA LYS A 377 -25.81 20.81 -20.71
C LYS A 377 -26.85 20.36 -19.68
N TYR A 378 -26.46 19.60 -18.66
CA TYR A 378 -27.33 19.04 -17.63
C TYR A 378 -27.29 19.82 -16.32
N ASP A 379 -27.05 21.13 -16.42
CA ASP A 379 -26.89 22.05 -15.29
C ASP A 379 -25.82 21.57 -14.28
N THR A 380 -24.74 20.95 -14.77
CA THR A 380 -23.56 20.54 -13.98
C THR A 380 -22.27 21.19 -14.52
N TYR A 381 -21.10 20.59 -14.24
CA TYR A 381 -19.80 21.08 -14.66
C TYR A 381 -19.41 20.72 -16.11
N ASP A 382 -18.32 21.32 -16.62
CA ASP A 382 -17.78 20.97 -17.93
C ASP A 382 -17.06 19.61 -17.87
N ALA A 383 -17.41 18.71 -18.77
CA ALA A 383 -16.73 17.42 -18.91
C ALA A 383 -16.73 16.94 -20.37
N ILE A 384 -17.82 16.35 -20.85
CA ILE A 384 -17.96 15.94 -22.24
C ILE A 384 -18.32 17.15 -23.12
N PRO A 385 -17.65 17.35 -24.27
CA PRO A 385 -17.89 18.52 -25.11
C PRO A 385 -19.31 18.60 -25.69
N ASN A 386 -19.91 19.80 -25.62
CA ASN A 386 -21.26 20.03 -26.14
C ASN A 386 -21.38 19.77 -27.66
N TRP A 387 -20.31 19.98 -28.43
CA TRP A 387 -20.31 19.70 -29.87
C TRP A 387 -20.56 18.21 -30.17
N LEU A 388 -20.12 17.30 -29.30
CA LEU A 388 -20.38 15.87 -29.45
C LEU A 388 -21.81 15.55 -29.04
N ILE A 389 -22.25 16.07 -27.89
CA ILE A 389 -23.61 15.82 -27.37
C ILE A 389 -24.68 16.31 -28.34
N ASN A 390 -24.44 17.44 -29.01
CA ASN A 390 -25.36 18.01 -29.99
C ASN A 390 -25.49 17.17 -31.27
N LYS A 391 -24.61 16.20 -31.53
CA LYS A 391 -24.72 15.25 -32.65
C LYS A 391 -25.58 14.03 -32.32
N PHE A 392 -25.99 13.85 -31.07
CA PHE A 392 -26.80 12.70 -30.69
C PHE A 392 -28.28 12.90 -31.06
N PRO A 393 -29.02 11.81 -31.32
CA PRO A 393 -30.44 11.88 -31.59
C PRO A 393 -31.19 12.57 -30.44
N PRO A 394 -32.14 13.48 -30.73
CA PRO A 394 -32.92 14.14 -29.70
C PRO A 394 -33.81 13.14 -28.95
N VAL A 395 -33.99 13.36 -27.65
CA VAL A 395 -34.99 12.63 -26.86
C VAL A 395 -36.38 13.23 -27.04
N ASN A 396 -37.42 12.45 -26.71
CA ASN A 396 -38.80 12.92 -26.68
C ASN A 396 -38.90 14.15 -25.75
N ALA A 397 -39.65 15.18 -26.16
CA ALA A 397 -39.83 16.41 -25.42
C ALA A 397 -40.27 16.19 -23.95
N HIS A 398 -41.09 15.17 -23.68
CA HIS A 398 -41.57 14.84 -22.33
C HIS A 398 -40.53 14.14 -21.45
N LEU A 399 -39.44 13.65 -22.03
CA LEU A 399 -38.35 12.94 -21.34
C LEU A 399 -37.04 13.74 -21.36
N LYS A 400 -37.11 15.01 -21.78
CA LYS A 400 -35.96 15.92 -21.74
C LYS A 400 -35.53 16.17 -20.31
N PHE A 401 -34.26 16.50 -20.15
CA PHE A 401 -33.74 17.00 -18.88
C PHE A 401 -34.63 18.15 -18.35
N PRO A 402 -35.00 18.17 -17.05
CA PRO A 402 -34.50 17.29 -15.97
C PRO A 402 -35.37 16.06 -15.67
N TRP A 403 -36.29 15.63 -16.56
CA TRP A 403 -37.19 14.50 -16.27
C TRP A 403 -36.45 13.22 -15.85
N PRO A 404 -36.92 12.47 -14.83
CA PRO A 404 -38.18 12.64 -14.09
C PRO A 404 -38.09 13.58 -12.87
N LEU A 405 -36.96 14.25 -12.67
CA LEU A 405 -36.75 15.18 -11.57
C LEU A 405 -37.27 16.57 -11.92
N SER A 406 -37.29 17.43 -10.90
CA SER A 406 -37.38 18.89 -11.07
C SER A 406 -35.97 19.49 -11.22
N PRO A 407 -35.84 20.73 -11.72
CA PRO A 407 -34.54 21.41 -11.74
C PRO A 407 -33.88 21.41 -10.35
N PHE A 408 -32.57 21.21 -10.32
CA PHE A 408 -31.76 21.15 -9.10
C PHE A 408 -30.51 22.05 -9.24
N PRO A 409 -29.90 22.48 -8.11
CA PRO A 409 -28.67 23.27 -8.13
C PRO A 409 -27.49 22.54 -8.80
N GLU A 410 -26.55 23.30 -9.37
CA GLU A 410 -25.36 22.76 -10.05
C GLU A 410 -24.49 21.86 -9.15
N ASP A 411 -24.44 22.17 -7.85
CA ASP A 411 -23.68 21.40 -6.85
C ASP A 411 -24.30 20.03 -6.54
N ASP A 412 -25.57 19.80 -6.91
CA ASP A 412 -26.26 18.50 -6.80
C ASP A 412 -26.06 17.67 -8.09
N TRP A 413 -24.84 17.67 -8.62
CA TRP A 413 -24.47 17.04 -9.89
C TRP A 413 -24.88 15.57 -10.01
N PHE A 414 -25.00 14.85 -8.88
CA PHE A 414 -25.39 13.45 -8.87
C PHE A 414 -26.82 13.24 -9.41
N GLU A 415 -27.72 14.20 -9.18
CA GLU A 415 -29.10 14.16 -9.64
C GLU A 415 -29.18 14.11 -11.18
N ALA A 416 -28.19 14.69 -11.89
CA ALA A 416 -28.12 14.61 -13.34
C ALA A 416 -28.06 13.16 -13.84
N TYR A 417 -27.37 12.25 -13.15
CA TYR A 417 -27.32 10.82 -13.51
C TYR A 417 -28.68 10.12 -13.42
N LEU A 418 -29.61 10.65 -12.63
CA LEU A 418 -30.94 10.08 -12.47
C LEU A 418 -31.90 10.55 -13.59
N THR A 419 -31.52 11.55 -14.39
CA THR A 419 -32.37 12.07 -15.47
C THR A 419 -32.28 11.23 -16.75
N TYR A 420 -33.39 11.12 -17.48
CA TYR A 420 -33.48 10.27 -18.66
C TYR A 420 -32.59 10.72 -19.82
N GLU A 421 -32.52 12.04 -20.08
CA GLU A 421 -31.71 12.57 -21.19
C GLU A 421 -30.21 12.41 -20.95
N CYS A 422 -29.74 12.64 -19.72
CA CYS A 422 -28.35 12.41 -19.34
C CYS A 422 -27.97 10.93 -19.51
N GLN A 423 -28.78 10.01 -18.97
CA GLN A 423 -28.54 8.58 -19.15
C GLN A 423 -28.60 8.12 -20.61
N THR A 424 -29.48 8.71 -21.43
CA THR A 424 -29.52 8.45 -22.87
C THR A 424 -28.23 8.88 -23.55
N THR A 425 -27.63 9.98 -23.09
CA THR A 425 -26.36 10.49 -23.61
C THR A 425 -25.20 9.58 -23.25
N PHE A 426 -25.12 9.09 -22.01
CA PHE A 426 -24.19 8.00 -21.66
C PHE A 426 -24.35 6.81 -22.58
N GLN A 427 -25.59 6.34 -22.80
CA GLN A 427 -25.82 5.20 -23.68
C GLN A 427 -25.43 5.47 -25.14
N ASN A 428 -25.64 6.68 -25.65
CA ASN A 428 -25.23 7.06 -27.00
C ASN A 428 -23.70 7.04 -27.15
N ILE A 429 -22.96 7.55 -26.16
CA ILE A 429 -21.51 7.43 -26.09
C ILE A 429 -21.12 5.95 -26.09
N TYR A 430 -21.76 5.14 -25.24
CA TYR A 430 -21.42 3.73 -25.11
C TYR A 430 -21.76 2.89 -26.35
N SER A 431 -22.77 3.27 -27.10
CA SER A 431 -23.17 2.60 -28.34
C SER A 431 -22.49 3.17 -29.59
N ASN A 432 -21.44 3.99 -29.42
CA ASN A 432 -20.70 4.64 -30.51
C ASN A 432 -21.57 5.46 -31.47
N VAL A 433 -22.66 6.04 -30.97
CA VAL A 433 -23.53 6.90 -31.79
C VAL A 433 -22.72 8.11 -32.24
N SER A 434 -22.87 8.52 -33.50
CA SER A 434 -22.16 9.68 -34.07
C SER A 434 -20.64 9.62 -33.90
N ASN A 435 -20.05 8.41 -33.97
CA ASN A 435 -18.61 8.15 -33.83
C ASN A 435 -18.02 8.60 -32.48
N ALA A 436 -18.80 8.53 -31.39
CA ALA A 436 -18.36 8.92 -30.06
C ALA A 436 -17.04 8.23 -29.62
N TRP A 437 -16.84 6.95 -29.95
CA TRP A 437 -15.61 6.23 -29.60
C TRP A 437 -14.41 6.80 -30.35
N GLY A 438 -14.54 7.12 -31.64
CA GLY A 438 -13.46 7.71 -32.42
C GLY A 438 -13.05 9.08 -31.87
N HIS A 439 -14.02 9.91 -31.47
CA HIS A 439 -13.76 11.19 -30.84
C HIS A 439 -13.06 11.06 -29.48
N TRP A 440 -13.49 10.10 -28.66
CA TRP A 440 -12.87 9.80 -27.37
C TRP A 440 -11.45 9.23 -27.53
N GLY A 441 -11.28 8.35 -28.52
CA GLY A 441 -9.97 7.84 -28.92
C GLY A 441 -9.03 8.96 -29.37
N ASN A 442 -9.52 9.96 -30.12
CA ASN A 442 -8.71 11.11 -30.53
C ASN A 442 -8.27 11.96 -29.34
N PHE A 443 -9.13 12.19 -28.35
CA PHE A 443 -8.74 12.84 -27.10
C PHE A 443 -7.58 12.10 -26.45
N TRP A 444 -7.73 10.79 -26.24
CA TRP A 444 -6.69 9.99 -25.59
C TRP A 444 -5.41 9.85 -26.42
N SER A 445 -5.50 9.70 -27.74
CA SER A 445 -4.32 9.65 -28.61
C SER A 445 -3.53 10.97 -28.56
N ASN A 446 -4.18 12.13 -28.46
CA ASN A 446 -3.49 13.42 -28.29
C ASN A 446 -2.80 13.53 -26.92
N VAL A 447 -3.49 13.13 -25.84
CA VAL A 447 -2.92 13.11 -24.47
C VAL A 447 -1.72 12.17 -24.40
N ALA A 448 -1.88 10.93 -24.85
CA ALA A 448 -0.82 9.93 -24.82
C ALA A 448 0.37 10.31 -25.70
N SER A 449 0.13 10.92 -26.88
CA SER A 449 1.21 11.41 -27.74
C SER A 449 2.09 12.46 -27.06
N ARG A 450 1.50 13.31 -26.20
CA ARG A 450 2.24 14.30 -25.42
C ARG A 450 3.04 13.67 -24.28
N PHE A 451 2.46 12.73 -23.54
CA PHE A 451 3.03 12.24 -22.28
C PHE A 451 3.77 10.90 -22.35
N LYS A 452 3.79 10.18 -23.48
CA LYS A 452 4.43 8.85 -23.60
C LYS A 452 5.88 8.73 -23.12
N ASN A 453 6.64 9.82 -23.23
CA ASN A 453 8.05 9.89 -22.82
C ASN A 453 8.24 10.53 -21.44
N HIS A 454 7.16 10.91 -20.76
CA HIS A 454 7.21 11.58 -19.48
C HIS A 454 7.15 10.57 -18.32
N SER A 455 8.29 10.28 -17.69
CA SER A 455 8.38 9.24 -16.65
C SER A 455 7.59 9.53 -15.36
N GLY A 456 7.25 10.81 -15.13
CA GLY A 456 6.41 11.22 -14.00
C GLY A 456 4.91 10.99 -14.22
N VAL A 457 4.47 10.63 -15.43
CA VAL A 457 3.09 10.19 -15.65
C VAL A 457 3.03 8.69 -15.37
N LEU A 458 2.34 8.32 -14.29
CA LEU A 458 2.12 6.92 -13.92
C LEU A 458 1.18 6.24 -14.92
N GLY A 459 0.10 6.92 -15.28
CA GLY A 459 -0.90 6.35 -16.16
C GLY A 459 -2.01 7.29 -16.61
N TYR A 460 -2.84 6.75 -17.49
CA TYR A 460 -4.01 7.39 -18.07
C TYR A 460 -5.27 6.72 -17.52
N GLU A 461 -6.12 7.47 -16.84
CA GLU A 461 -7.41 6.98 -16.33
C GLU A 461 -8.54 7.31 -17.29
N LEU A 462 -9.09 6.28 -17.93
CA LEU A 462 -9.90 6.40 -19.15
C LEU A 462 -11.14 7.29 -18.98
N ILE A 463 -11.76 7.26 -17.81
CA ILE A 463 -12.91 8.08 -17.39
C ILE A 463 -13.14 7.95 -15.88
N ASN A 464 -13.37 9.08 -15.22
CA ASN A 464 -13.87 9.14 -13.84
C ASN A 464 -15.32 8.65 -13.73
N GLU A 465 -15.60 7.76 -12.79
CA GLU A 465 -16.95 7.38 -12.34
C GLU A 465 -17.96 7.14 -13.48
N PRO A 466 -17.68 6.21 -14.41
CA PRO A 466 -18.58 5.94 -15.51
C PRO A 466 -19.96 5.50 -15.01
N PHE A 467 -21.02 6.13 -15.51
CA PHE A 467 -22.39 5.73 -15.16
C PHE A 467 -22.85 4.50 -15.96
N ALA A 468 -23.87 3.80 -15.49
CA ALA A 468 -24.35 2.56 -16.09
C ALA A 468 -24.95 2.67 -17.51
N GLY A 469 -25.30 3.88 -17.97
CA GLY A 469 -26.08 4.11 -19.19
C GLY A 469 -27.57 4.30 -18.92
N ASN A 470 -28.43 3.99 -19.90
CA ASN A 470 -29.87 4.21 -19.78
C ASN A 470 -30.61 3.04 -19.14
N ILE A 471 -30.89 3.17 -17.84
CA ILE A 471 -31.61 2.16 -17.04
C ILE A 471 -33.13 2.19 -17.31
N TYR A 472 -33.68 3.32 -17.75
CA TYR A 472 -35.09 3.43 -18.14
C TYR A 472 -35.43 2.56 -19.36
N LYS A 473 -34.49 2.43 -20.31
CA LYS A 473 -34.64 1.56 -21.49
C LYS A 473 -34.24 0.11 -21.23
N ASN A 474 -33.25 -0.12 -20.36
CA ASN A 474 -32.84 -1.46 -19.95
C ASN A 474 -32.45 -1.45 -18.46
N PRO A 475 -33.36 -1.87 -17.57
CA PRO A 475 -33.11 -1.88 -16.13
C PRO A 475 -31.91 -2.73 -15.70
N LEU A 476 -31.53 -3.74 -16.49
CA LEU A 476 -30.37 -4.59 -16.18
C LEU A 476 -29.07 -3.80 -16.10
N ARG A 477 -28.97 -2.64 -16.76
CA ARG A 477 -27.80 -1.77 -16.66
C ARG A 477 -27.56 -1.25 -15.24
N GLY A 478 -28.60 -1.18 -14.39
CA GLY A 478 -28.41 -0.86 -12.98
C GLY A 478 -27.56 -1.90 -12.23
N LEU A 479 -27.45 -3.12 -12.76
CA LEU A 479 -26.53 -4.14 -12.25
C LEU A 479 -25.12 -3.83 -12.76
N PRO A 480 -24.15 -3.61 -11.86
CA PRO A 480 -22.83 -3.11 -12.25
C PRO A 480 -22.11 -4.06 -13.20
N GLY A 481 -22.25 -5.38 -13.00
CA GLY A 481 -21.63 -6.38 -13.86
C GLY A 481 -22.16 -6.34 -15.30
N TYR A 482 -23.45 -6.06 -15.47
CA TYR A 482 -24.06 -5.93 -16.79
C TYR A 482 -23.54 -4.67 -17.51
N ALA A 483 -23.50 -3.53 -16.82
CA ALA A 483 -22.98 -2.29 -17.38
C ALA A 483 -21.49 -2.39 -17.72
N GLY A 484 -20.69 -2.97 -16.83
CA GLY A 484 -19.26 -3.19 -17.07
C GLY A 484 -19.01 -4.06 -18.31
N TYR A 485 -19.71 -5.18 -18.42
CA TYR A 485 -19.52 -6.11 -19.54
C TYR A 485 -20.03 -5.55 -20.88
N HIS A 486 -21.23 -4.97 -20.90
CA HIS A 486 -21.90 -4.58 -22.15
C HIS A 486 -21.61 -3.15 -22.61
N ASN A 487 -21.31 -2.23 -21.68
CA ASN A 487 -21.02 -0.84 -22.02
C ASN A 487 -19.53 -0.53 -21.88
N LEU A 488 -18.92 -0.73 -20.70
CA LEU A 488 -17.58 -0.19 -20.44
C LEU A 488 -16.45 -0.99 -21.10
N LEU A 489 -16.44 -2.31 -20.93
CA LEU A 489 -15.35 -3.18 -21.39
C LEU A 489 -15.07 -3.08 -22.90
N PRO A 490 -16.08 -3.10 -23.81
CA PRO A 490 -15.82 -2.97 -25.25
C PRO A 490 -15.19 -1.62 -25.64
N ILE A 491 -15.58 -0.56 -24.93
CA ILE A 491 -15.06 0.79 -25.18
C ILE A 491 -13.65 0.90 -24.66
N TYR A 492 -13.38 0.36 -23.46
CA TYR A 492 -12.05 0.35 -22.91
C TYR A 492 -11.09 -0.46 -23.78
N ASP A 493 -11.51 -1.61 -24.32
CA ASP A 493 -10.74 -2.33 -25.34
C ASP A 493 -10.41 -1.41 -26.53
N TYR A 494 -11.40 -0.68 -27.05
CA TYR A 494 -11.19 0.27 -28.15
C TYR A 494 -10.21 1.40 -27.77
N LEU A 495 -10.40 2.06 -26.62
CA LEU A 495 -9.57 3.18 -26.18
C LEU A 495 -8.13 2.75 -25.88
N VAL A 496 -7.93 1.60 -25.23
CA VAL A 496 -6.60 1.05 -24.99
C VAL A 496 -5.89 0.82 -26.31
N ASN A 497 -6.56 0.25 -27.31
CA ASN A 497 -5.95 0.08 -28.63
C ASN A 497 -5.55 1.41 -29.27
N ARG A 498 -6.42 2.44 -29.21
CA ARG A 498 -6.12 3.78 -29.73
C ARG A 498 -4.94 4.46 -29.01
N ILE A 499 -4.78 4.23 -27.71
CA ILE A 499 -3.64 4.73 -26.94
C ILE A 499 -2.37 3.96 -27.31
N ARG A 500 -2.45 2.63 -27.41
CA ARG A 500 -1.31 1.76 -27.69
C ARG A 500 -0.72 1.93 -29.09
N GLU A 501 -1.46 2.52 -30.03
CA GLU A 501 -0.91 2.99 -31.30
C GLU A 501 0.17 4.07 -31.15
N VAL A 502 0.15 4.86 -30.05
CA VAL A 502 1.10 5.97 -29.83
C VAL A 502 1.97 5.82 -28.58
N ASP A 503 1.50 5.11 -27.56
CA ASP A 503 2.18 4.88 -26.29
C ASP A 503 1.99 3.43 -25.82
N THR A 504 3.06 2.63 -25.92
CA THR A 504 3.02 1.20 -25.63
C THR A 504 3.22 0.87 -24.15
N GLU A 505 3.64 1.81 -23.29
CA GLU A 505 4.19 1.48 -21.97
C GLU A 505 3.39 2.08 -20.80
N THR A 506 2.88 3.31 -20.94
CA THR A 506 2.24 4.02 -19.82
C THR A 506 1.01 3.27 -19.33
N LEU A 507 0.82 3.17 -18.01
CA LEU A 507 -0.24 2.35 -17.42
C LEU A 507 -1.63 2.88 -17.82
N ILE A 508 -2.58 1.97 -17.98
CA ILE A 508 -3.99 2.30 -18.16
C ILE A 508 -4.72 2.07 -16.84
N PHE A 509 -5.34 3.12 -16.32
CA PHE A 509 -6.27 3.05 -15.21
C PHE A 509 -7.68 2.98 -15.78
N TYR A 510 -8.47 2.01 -15.33
CA TYR A 510 -9.83 1.82 -15.82
C TYR A 510 -10.79 1.56 -14.66
N GLU A 511 -11.89 2.30 -14.65
CA GLU A 511 -12.87 2.24 -13.58
C GLU A 511 -14.09 1.38 -13.97
N PRO A 512 -14.65 0.58 -13.05
CA PRO A 512 -16.00 0.05 -13.18
C PRO A 512 -17.03 1.17 -12.95
N VAL A 513 -18.32 0.87 -13.07
CA VAL A 513 -19.34 1.77 -12.50
C VAL A 513 -19.10 1.91 -10.99
N THR A 514 -19.36 3.08 -10.40
CA THR A 514 -18.94 3.43 -9.03
C THR A 514 -19.42 2.44 -7.95
N TRP A 515 -20.55 1.76 -8.19
CA TRP A 515 -21.09 0.73 -7.29
C TRP A 515 -20.73 -0.72 -7.65
N GLY A 516 -19.74 -0.94 -8.52
CA GLY A 516 -19.31 -2.26 -8.99
C GLY A 516 -18.27 -2.99 -8.15
N VAL A 517 -17.75 -2.37 -7.09
CA VAL A 517 -16.67 -2.93 -6.24
C VAL A 517 -17.13 -3.49 -4.89
N PHE A 518 -18.43 -3.45 -4.60
CA PHE A 518 -18.97 -3.91 -3.32
C PHE A 518 -19.02 -5.42 -3.16
N THR A 519 -18.82 -6.19 -4.24
CA THR A 519 -18.74 -7.64 -4.16
C THR A 519 -17.34 -8.13 -4.55
N PRO A 520 -16.81 -9.17 -3.87
CA PRO A 520 -15.44 -9.64 -4.07
C PRO A 520 -15.19 -10.31 -5.43
N THR A 521 -16.20 -10.43 -6.29
CA THR A 521 -16.11 -11.10 -7.58
C THR A 521 -16.13 -10.07 -8.70
N THR A 522 -15.07 -9.95 -9.49
CA THR A 522 -14.98 -9.00 -10.61
C THR A 522 -15.92 -9.34 -11.77
N SER A 523 -16.14 -10.63 -12.07
CA SER A 523 -16.90 -11.09 -13.24
C SER A 523 -18.36 -11.47 -12.97
N SER A 524 -18.95 -11.07 -11.83
CA SER A 524 -20.35 -11.37 -11.52
C SER A 524 -21.30 -10.20 -11.85
N TRP A 525 -22.60 -10.48 -11.86
CA TRP A 525 -23.65 -9.47 -12.04
C TRP A 525 -23.60 -8.34 -10.99
N PHE A 526 -23.02 -8.63 -9.81
CA PHE A 526 -22.84 -7.67 -8.72
C PHE A 526 -21.39 -7.15 -8.62
N GLY A 527 -20.52 -7.59 -9.53
CA GLY A 527 -19.13 -7.20 -9.64
C GLY A 527 -18.89 -6.07 -10.63
N THR A 528 -17.63 -5.90 -11.02
CA THR A 528 -17.21 -4.89 -12.01
C THR A 528 -17.74 -5.20 -13.42
N GLY A 529 -18.02 -6.48 -13.72
CA GLY A 529 -18.43 -6.93 -15.05
C GLY A 529 -17.25 -7.16 -16.00
N PHE A 530 -16.02 -6.96 -15.53
CA PHE A 530 -14.83 -7.19 -16.32
C PHE A 530 -14.40 -8.65 -16.21
N ASP A 531 -14.57 -9.38 -17.32
CA ASP A 531 -14.10 -10.76 -17.46
C ASP A 531 -12.64 -10.86 -17.94
N ARG A 532 -12.06 -9.71 -18.32
CA ARG A 532 -10.68 -9.55 -18.77
C ARG A 532 -10.20 -8.12 -18.52
N VAL A 533 -8.88 -7.93 -18.58
CA VAL A 533 -8.26 -6.60 -18.61
C VAL A 533 -8.50 -5.96 -19.99
N PRO A 534 -8.87 -4.67 -20.07
CA PRO A 534 -8.98 -3.97 -21.35
C PRO A 534 -7.70 -4.04 -22.19
N GLY A 535 -7.84 -4.28 -23.49
CA GLY A 535 -6.75 -4.45 -24.46
C GLY A 535 -6.22 -5.89 -24.57
N THR A 536 -6.67 -6.82 -23.72
CA THR A 536 -6.21 -8.22 -23.73
C THR A 536 -6.48 -8.95 -25.05
N LEU A 537 -7.49 -8.50 -25.81
CA LEU A 537 -7.82 -9.07 -27.12
C LEU A 537 -6.72 -8.82 -28.16
N GLN A 538 -5.91 -7.78 -27.98
CA GLN A 538 -4.82 -7.39 -28.87
C GLN A 538 -3.45 -7.72 -28.28
N ASP A 539 -3.28 -7.54 -26.97
CA ASP A 539 -2.04 -7.82 -26.25
C ASP A 539 -2.32 -8.67 -25.01
N LYS A 540 -1.85 -9.93 -25.03
CA LYS A 540 -2.02 -10.86 -23.90
C LYS A 540 -1.29 -10.40 -22.63
N ASP A 541 -0.30 -9.52 -22.76
CA ASP A 541 0.44 -8.92 -21.65
C ASP A 541 -0.15 -7.58 -21.18
N ALA A 542 -1.34 -7.18 -21.66
CA ALA A 542 -2.01 -5.94 -21.24
C ALA A 542 -2.20 -5.83 -19.72
N TYR A 543 -2.33 -6.96 -19.01
CA TYR A 543 -2.42 -7.00 -17.54
C TYR A 543 -1.18 -6.43 -16.83
N LYS A 544 0.01 -6.46 -17.46
CA LYS A 544 1.24 -5.86 -16.92
C LYS A 544 1.27 -4.34 -17.03
N LYS A 545 0.29 -3.75 -17.71
CA LYS A 545 0.22 -2.31 -18.03
C LYS A 545 -1.16 -1.72 -17.76
N SER A 546 -1.97 -2.40 -16.95
CA SER A 546 -3.34 -1.97 -16.66
C SER A 546 -3.64 -2.12 -15.18
N VAL A 547 -4.36 -1.17 -14.62
CA VAL A 547 -4.68 -1.05 -13.20
C VAL A 547 -6.18 -0.82 -13.08
N LEU A 548 -6.86 -1.68 -12.33
CA LEU A 548 -8.25 -1.43 -11.95
C LEU A 548 -8.25 -0.29 -10.93
N SER A 549 -8.74 0.90 -11.31
CA SER A 549 -9.01 1.99 -10.38
C SER A 549 -10.45 1.92 -9.92
N TYR A 550 -10.70 2.19 -8.65
CA TYR A 550 -12.05 2.27 -8.12
C TYR A 550 -12.11 3.27 -6.99
N HIS A 551 -13.29 3.84 -6.81
CA HIS A 551 -13.55 4.73 -5.70
C HIS A 551 -14.17 3.95 -4.54
N TYR A 552 -13.73 4.29 -3.33
CA TYR A 552 -14.35 3.81 -2.11
C TYR A 552 -14.90 5.00 -1.34
N TYR A 553 -16.24 5.14 -1.37
CA TYR A 553 -16.95 6.12 -0.58
C TYR A 553 -17.84 5.39 0.42
N CYS A 554 -17.80 5.81 1.68
CA CYS A 554 -18.88 5.47 2.59
C CYS A 554 -20.03 6.48 2.44
N TRP A 555 -21.06 6.09 1.72
CA TRP A 555 -22.18 6.97 1.36
C TRP A 555 -22.97 7.46 2.59
N ILE A 556 -22.90 6.71 3.69
CA ILE A 556 -23.50 7.07 4.99
C ILE A 556 -22.77 8.25 5.65
N LEU A 557 -21.52 8.51 5.27
CA LEU A 557 -20.70 9.62 5.79
C LEU A 557 -20.70 10.85 4.89
N GLN A 558 -21.12 10.75 3.62
CA GLN A 558 -21.13 11.91 2.71
C GLN A 558 -22.00 13.08 3.19
N THR A 559 -23.06 12.79 3.97
CA THR A 559 -23.94 13.80 4.57
C THR A 559 -23.63 14.08 6.04
N ALA A 560 -22.57 13.47 6.58
CA ALA A 560 -22.28 13.57 7.99
C ALA A 560 -21.39 14.79 8.28
N ASP A 561 -21.67 15.48 9.38
CA ASP A 561 -20.88 16.63 9.83
C ASP A 561 -19.45 16.16 10.21
N PRO A 562 -18.40 16.63 9.50
CA PRO A 562 -17.02 16.20 9.75
C PRO A 562 -16.47 16.66 11.10
N SER A 563 -17.15 17.60 11.79
CA SER A 563 -16.81 17.99 13.16
C SER A 563 -17.39 17.07 14.23
N SER A 564 -18.30 16.16 13.86
CA SER A 564 -18.95 15.24 14.77
C SER A 564 -18.18 13.93 14.95
N LEU A 565 -18.10 13.42 16.18
CA LEU A 565 -17.62 12.06 16.42
C LEU A 565 -18.62 11.06 15.81
N PHE A 566 -18.21 10.36 14.76
CA PHE A 566 -19.08 9.35 14.16
C PHE A 566 -19.44 8.26 15.18
N PRO A 567 -20.73 7.92 15.35
CA PRO A 567 -21.16 6.78 16.14
C PRO A 567 -20.45 5.51 15.71
N HIS A 568 -20.13 4.63 16.66
CA HIS A 568 -19.39 3.38 16.39
C HIS A 568 -20.03 2.56 15.25
N TRP A 569 -21.36 2.46 15.21
CA TRP A 569 -22.06 1.74 14.14
C TRP A 569 -21.82 2.35 12.75
N LYS A 570 -21.68 3.68 12.63
CA LYS A 570 -21.37 4.31 11.33
C LYS A 570 -19.96 3.95 10.88
N ARG A 571 -18.99 3.94 11.79
CA ARG A 571 -17.60 3.57 11.48
C ARG A 571 -17.52 2.11 11.03
N VAL A 572 -18.15 1.20 11.76
CA VAL A 572 -18.18 -0.23 11.42
C VAL A 572 -18.77 -0.46 10.03
N VAL A 573 -19.89 0.19 9.67
CA VAL A 573 -20.50 0.01 8.34
C VAL A 573 -19.65 0.61 7.19
N CYS A 574 -18.73 1.51 7.51
CA CYS A 574 -17.86 2.15 6.53
C CYS A 574 -16.48 1.50 6.41
N ASP A 575 -16.00 0.84 7.46
CA ASP A 575 -14.66 0.26 7.55
C ASP A 575 -14.67 -1.28 7.36
N GLU A 576 -15.82 -1.95 7.57
CA GLU A 576 -16.03 -3.41 7.40
C GLU A 576 -17.12 -3.72 6.36
#